data_AF-A0A2N2DIL5-F1
#
_entry.id   AF-A0A2N2DIL5-F1
#
_cell.length_a   1.000
_cell.length_b   1.000
_cell.length_c   1.000
_cell.angle_alpha   90.00
_cell.angle_beta   90.00
_cell.angle_gamma   90.00
#
_symmetry.space_group_name_H-M   'P 1'
#
loop_
_entity.id
_entity.type
_entity.pdbx_description
1 polymer ?
#
loop_
_entity_poly.entity_id
_entity_poly.type
_entity_poly.pdbx_seq_one_letter_code
_entity_poly.pdbx_strand_id
1 'polypeptide(L)'
;ESSRGLEEERRLCYVGCTRAMERLYLTHALQRNLYGNLVFNPPSRFLQEIPSELIDSVSCQKCGIEETENWEDIRKDENWSAGDFVYHKKWGQGKIKEISKSGEDQVLTVFFPEVGTKVVLAAYAPLKKVQQP
;
A
#
# COMPACT_ATOMS: atom_id res chain seq x y z
N GLU A 1 -14.68 0.56 11.50
CA GLU A 1 -15.92 0.04 10.89
C GLU A 1 -16.69 -0.75 11.95
N SER A 2 -18.02 -0.70 11.96
CA SER A 2 -18.81 -1.59 12.82
C SER A 2 -18.72 -3.02 12.27
N SER A 3 -18.72 -4.03 13.14
CA SER A 3 -18.68 -5.45 12.73
C SER A 3 -19.74 -5.77 11.66
N ARG A 4 -20.93 -5.22 11.83
CA ARG A 4 -22.05 -5.33 10.87
C ARG A 4 -21.75 -4.76 9.49
N GLY A 5 -21.03 -3.64 9.40
CA GLY A 5 -20.67 -3.04 8.11
C GLY A 5 -19.74 -3.95 7.31
N LEU A 6 -18.74 -4.51 7.99
CA LEU A 6 -17.77 -5.41 7.39
C LEU A 6 -18.41 -6.74 6.95
N GLU A 7 -19.35 -7.27 7.74
CA GLU A 7 -20.13 -8.46 7.36
C GLU A 7 -20.98 -8.24 6.11
N GLU A 8 -21.59 -7.06 5.97
CA GLU A 8 -22.37 -6.74 4.77
C GLU A 8 -21.46 -6.54 3.55
N GLU A 9 -20.32 -5.87 3.69
CA GLU A 9 -19.32 -5.75 2.63
C GLU A 9 -18.79 -7.12 2.18
N ARG A 10 -18.55 -8.03 3.13
CA ARG A 10 -18.18 -9.42 2.85
C ARG A 10 -19.26 -10.14 2.04
N ARG A 11 -20.52 -9.98 2.42
CA ARG A 11 -21.65 -10.57 1.69
C ARG A 11 -21.73 -10.00 0.26
N LEU A 12 -21.50 -8.71 0.08
CA LEU A 12 -21.44 -8.08 -1.24
C LEU A 12 -20.30 -8.65 -2.09
N CYS A 13 -19.11 -8.81 -1.51
CA CYS A 13 -17.96 -9.42 -2.17
C CYS A 13 -18.28 -10.86 -2.61
N TYR A 14 -18.82 -11.68 -1.70
CA TYR A 14 -19.22 -13.07 -1.98
C TYR A 14 -20.25 -13.17 -3.12
N VAL A 15 -21.30 -12.33 -3.08
CA VAL A 15 -22.30 -12.29 -4.15
C VAL A 15 -21.67 -11.88 -5.47
N GLY A 16 -20.73 -10.92 -5.46
CA GLY A 16 -19.97 -10.51 -6.65
C GLY A 16 -19.15 -11.66 -7.24
N CYS A 17 -18.37 -12.37 -6.42
CA CYS A 17 -17.56 -13.51 -6.84
C CYS A 17 -18.42 -14.63 -7.46
N THR A 18 -19.54 -14.95 -6.82
CA THR A 18 -20.46 -16.02 -7.27
C THR A 18 -21.30 -15.66 -8.49
N ARG A 19 -21.22 -14.41 -9.00
CA ARG A 19 -21.78 -14.07 -10.32
C ARG A 19 -20.92 -14.59 -11.47
N ALA A 20 -19.62 -14.78 -11.27
CA ALA A 20 -18.75 -15.31 -12.30
C ALA A 20 -19.04 -16.80 -12.51
N MET A 21 -19.23 -17.21 -13.76
CA MET A 21 -19.47 -18.61 -14.12
C MET A 21 -18.17 -19.32 -14.48
N GLU A 22 -17.44 -18.81 -15.47
CA GLU A 22 -16.24 -19.47 -16.00
C GLU A 22 -14.94 -18.86 -15.49
N ARG A 23 -14.84 -17.52 -15.45
CA ARG A 23 -13.62 -16.80 -15.08
C ARG A 23 -13.92 -15.61 -14.18
N LEU A 24 -13.15 -15.48 -13.11
CA LEU A 24 -13.20 -14.35 -12.19
C LEU A 24 -11.85 -13.62 -12.23
N TYR A 25 -11.87 -12.34 -12.60
CA TYR A 25 -10.70 -11.48 -12.55
C TYR A 25 -10.87 -10.45 -11.45
N LEU A 26 -9.97 -10.46 -10.48
CA LEU A 26 -9.92 -9.46 -9.40
C LEU A 26 -8.76 -8.51 -9.69
N THR A 27 -9.04 -7.20 -9.67
CA THR A 27 -8.03 -6.17 -9.91
C THR A 27 -8.09 -5.13 -8.79
N HIS A 28 -6.93 -4.61 -8.41
CA HIS A 28 -6.82 -3.48 -7.48
C HIS A 28 -5.93 -2.41 -8.11
N ALA A 29 -6.19 -1.14 -7.77
CA ALA A 29 -5.38 -0.02 -8.18
C ALA A 29 -4.74 0.62 -6.94
N LEU A 30 -3.43 0.83 -7.01
CA LEU A 30 -2.65 1.45 -5.92
C LEU A 30 -3.09 2.89 -5.63
N GLN A 31 -3.49 3.63 -6.67
CA GLN A 31 -3.92 5.02 -6.58
C GLN A 31 -5.12 5.25 -7.50
N ARG A 32 -6.06 6.09 -7.04
CA ARG A 32 -7.24 6.50 -7.81
C ARG A 32 -7.46 7.99 -7.61
N ASN A 33 -7.86 8.68 -8.68
CA ASN A 33 -8.38 10.03 -8.53
C ASN A 33 -9.86 9.93 -8.13
N LEU A 34 -10.15 10.23 -6.87
CA LEU A 34 -11.48 10.14 -6.29
C LEU A 34 -11.92 11.54 -5.84
N TYR A 35 -13.03 12.02 -6.40
CA TYR A 35 -13.57 13.36 -6.12
C TYR A 35 -12.52 14.48 -6.26
N GLY A 36 -11.65 14.40 -7.26
CA GLY A 36 -10.61 15.38 -7.56
C GLY A 36 -9.34 15.27 -6.72
N ASN A 37 -9.27 14.31 -5.79
CA ASN A 37 -8.09 14.04 -4.97
C ASN A 37 -7.43 12.72 -5.36
N LEU A 38 -6.11 12.69 -5.36
CA LEU A 38 -5.36 11.45 -5.49
C LEU A 38 -5.42 10.69 -4.17
N VAL A 39 -6.12 9.56 -4.15
CA VAL A 39 -6.29 8.71 -2.98
C VAL A 39 -5.56 7.38 -3.21
N PHE A 40 -4.78 6.97 -2.22
CA PHE A 40 -4.11 5.68 -2.17
C PHE A 40 -4.97 4.74 -1.32
N ASN A 41 -5.43 3.64 -1.92
CA ASN A 41 -6.28 2.67 -1.23
C ASN A 41 -5.51 1.36 -1.08
N PRO A 42 -5.44 0.81 0.14
CA PRO A 42 -4.96 -0.56 0.34
C PRO A 42 -5.68 -1.55 -0.58
N PRO A 43 -5.05 -2.68 -0.95
CA PRO A 43 -5.77 -3.84 -1.44
C PRO A 43 -6.89 -4.23 -0.45
N SER A 44 -8.02 -4.71 -0.98
CA SER A 44 -9.13 -5.17 -0.13
C SER A 44 -8.67 -6.32 0.76
N ARG A 45 -9.02 -6.27 2.04
CA ARG A 45 -8.75 -7.34 3.01
C ARG A 45 -9.26 -8.71 2.54
N PHE A 46 -10.37 -8.74 1.81
CA PHE A 46 -10.97 -9.98 1.30
C PHE A 46 -10.09 -10.70 0.28
N LEU A 47 -9.14 -10.01 -0.37
CA LEU A 47 -8.17 -10.65 -1.26
C LEU A 47 -7.20 -11.57 -0.50
N GLN A 48 -6.87 -11.25 0.74
CA GLN A 48 -5.97 -12.04 1.58
C GLN A 48 -6.65 -13.29 2.15
N GLU A 49 -7.98 -13.31 2.18
CA GLU A 49 -8.76 -14.44 2.68
C GLU A 49 -8.96 -15.54 1.63
N ILE A 50 -8.68 -15.24 0.36
CA ILE A 50 -8.76 -16.22 -0.73
C ILE A 50 -7.50 -17.11 -0.64
N PRO A 51 -7.64 -18.44 -0.58
CA PRO A 51 -6.49 -19.34 -0.59
C PRO A 51 -5.59 -19.08 -1.81
N SER A 52 -4.29 -18.91 -1.57
CA SER A 52 -3.31 -18.59 -2.61
C SER A 52 -3.22 -19.66 -3.70
N GLU A 53 -3.54 -20.91 -3.37
CA GLU A 53 -3.62 -22.05 -4.29
C GLU A 53 -4.66 -21.87 -5.41
N LEU A 54 -5.65 -20.99 -5.21
CA LEU A 54 -6.74 -20.72 -6.17
C LEU A 54 -6.49 -19.45 -7.00
N ILE A 55 -5.37 -18.76 -6.79
CA ILE A 55 -5.08 -17.48 -7.42
C ILE A 55 -4.00 -17.64 -8.48
N ASP A 56 -4.39 -17.41 -9.73
CA ASP A 56 -3.44 -17.21 -10.82
C ASP A 56 -3.05 -15.72 -10.87
N SER A 57 -1.81 -15.43 -10.48
CA SER A 57 -1.29 -14.06 -10.50
C SER A 57 -0.95 -13.62 -11.92
N VAL A 58 -1.80 -12.75 -12.48
CA VAL A 58 -1.55 -12.14 -13.78
C VAL A 58 -0.85 -10.80 -13.58
N SER A 59 0.46 -10.75 -13.81
CA SER A 59 1.17 -9.49 -13.97
C SER A 59 0.94 -8.96 -15.38
N CYS A 60 0.60 -7.67 -15.53
CA CYS A 60 0.53 -7.09 -16.86
C CYS A 60 1.96 -6.88 -17.39
N GLN A 61 2.45 -7.84 -18.19
CA GLN A 61 3.68 -7.68 -18.95
C GLN A 61 3.43 -6.70 -20.11
N LYS A 62 3.36 -5.40 -19.81
CA LYS A 62 3.61 -4.25 -20.71
C LYS A 62 3.31 -2.91 -20.01
N CYS A 63 4.22 -2.55 -19.14
CA CYS A 63 4.74 -1.21 -18.86
C CYS A 63 6.04 -1.51 -18.11
N GLY A 64 7.21 -1.02 -18.55
CA GLY A 64 8.54 -1.41 -18.06
C GLY A 64 8.75 -1.17 -16.55
N ILE A 65 8.17 -2.05 -15.74
CA ILE A 65 8.40 -2.19 -14.31
C ILE A 65 9.17 -3.51 -14.23
N GLU A 66 10.49 -3.39 -14.13
CA GLU A 66 11.34 -4.52 -13.81
C GLU A 66 10.79 -5.20 -12.57
N GLU A 67 10.70 -6.53 -12.62
CA GLU A 67 10.35 -7.40 -11.51
C GLU A 67 11.14 -7.00 -10.28
N THR A 68 10.52 -6.27 -9.36
CA THR A 68 11.11 -6.07 -8.04
C THR A 68 10.09 -6.42 -6.98
N GLU A 69 10.31 -7.64 -6.52
CA GLU A 69 10.24 -8.07 -5.13
C GLU A 69 8.85 -8.39 -4.55
N ASN A 70 8.89 -9.52 -3.85
CA ASN A 70 7.82 -10.23 -3.19
C ASN A 70 6.91 -9.28 -2.40
N TRP A 71 5.61 -9.30 -2.67
CA TRP A 71 4.62 -8.45 -2.00
C TRP A 71 4.49 -8.73 -0.50
N GLU A 72 5.04 -9.86 -0.04
CA GLU A 72 5.14 -10.25 1.36
C GLU A 72 6.19 -9.43 2.15
N ASP A 73 7.20 -8.83 1.49
CA ASP A 73 8.27 -8.07 2.13
C ASP A 73 7.92 -6.58 2.40
N ILE A 74 6.75 -6.11 1.93
CA ILE A 74 6.33 -4.70 2.04
C ILE A 74 5.81 -4.37 3.46
N ARG A 75 5.38 -5.38 4.23
CA ARG A 75 5.02 -5.23 5.64
C ARG A 75 6.25 -5.32 6.57
N LYS A 76 7.38 -4.72 6.18
CA LYS A 76 8.40 -4.42 7.19
C LYS A 76 7.88 -3.28 8.06
N ASP A 77 7.34 -3.66 9.22
CA ASP A 77 7.24 -2.80 10.40
C ASP A 77 8.68 -2.40 10.82
N GLU A 78 9.36 -1.59 10.01
CA GLU A 78 10.55 -0.91 10.48
C GLU A 78 10.11 0.08 11.55
N ASN A 79 10.67 -0.05 12.76
CA ASN A 79 10.49 0.94 13.80
C ASN A 79 11.16 2.25 13.37
N TRP A 80 10.37 3.14 12.77
CA TRP A 80 10.77 4.49 12.41
C TRP A 80 10.89 5.37 13.67
N SER A 81 11.92 6.20 13.71
CA SER A 81 12.11 7.22 14.74
C SER A 81 12.25 8.61 14.11
N ALA A 82 11.73 9.64 14.78
CA ALA A 82 11.91 11.01 14.33
C ALA A 82 13.41 11.34 14.30
N GLY A 83 13.89 11.87 13.17
CA GLY A 83 15.30 12.12 12.92
C GLY A 83 16.03 11.07 12.08
N ASP A 84 15.42 9.91 11.81
CA ASP A 84 15.98 8.89 10.92
C ASP A 84 16.10 9.42 9.48
N PHE A 85 17.08 8.86 8.74
CA PHE A 85 17.28 9.12 7.32
C PHE A 85 16.63 8.02 6.50
N VAL A 86 15.88 8.43 5.48
CA VAL A 86 15.16 7.54 4.58
C VAL A 86 15.50 7.89 3.14
N TYR A 87 15.54 6.87 2.29
CA TYR A 87 15.65 7.04 0.85
C TYR A 87 14.35 6.66 0.17
N HIS A 88 13.89 7.52 -0.74
CA HIS A 88 12.73 7.27 -1.59
C HIS A 88 13.14 7.30 -3.07
N LYS A 89 12.66 6.32 -3.85
CA LYS A 89 13.02 6.16 -5.28
C LYS A 89 12.78 7.42 -6.12
N LYS A 90 11.76 8.22 -5.79
CA LYS A 90 11.38 9.43 -6.55
C LYS A 90 11.97 10.73 -6.00
N TRP A 91 12.27 10.80 -4.71
CA TRP A 91 12.57 12.06 -4.01
C TRP A 91 13.96 12.08 -3.35
N GLY A 92 14.74 11.01 -3.56
CA GLY A 92 16.08 10.91 -3.02
C GLY A 92 16.08 10.68 -1.51
N GLN A 93 17.14 11.15 -0.86
CA GLN A 93 17.32 11.05 0.58
C GLN A 93 16.53 12.13 1.31
N GLY A 94 15.91 11.78 2.43
CA GLY A 94 15.14 12.68 3.27
C GLY A 94 15.29 12.33 4.74
N LYS A 95 14.91 13.29 5.61
CA LYS A 95 14.93 13.14 7.07
C LYS A 95 13.52 13.13 7.62
N ILE A 96 13.20 12.16 8.47
CA ILE A 96 11.91 12.11 9.17
C ILE A 96 11.84 13.28 10.16
N LYS A 97 10.85 14.16 9.99
CA LYS A 97 10.57 15.26 10.92
C LYS A 97 9.67 14.80 12.06
N GLU A 98 8.61 14.08 11.73
CA GLU A 98 7.55 13.70 12.67
C GLU A 98 6.93 12.36 12.28
N ILE A 99 6.43 11.64 13.29
CA ILE A 99 5.73 10.36 13.14
C ILE A 99 4.40 10.50 13.86
N SER A 100 3.31 10.36 13.12
CA SER A 100 1.96 10.32 13.67
C SER A 100 1.43 8.90 13.59
N LYS A 101 0.98 8.35 14.73
CA LYS A 101 0.30 7.04 14.77
C LYS A 101 -1.20 7.26 14.64
N SER A 102 -1.79 6.74 13.57
CA SER A 102 -3.23 6.76 13.36
C SER A 102 -3.74 5.32 13.29
N GLY A 103 -4.08 4.74 14.44
CA GLY A 103 -4.50 3.34 14.53
C GLY A 103 -3.33 2.37 14.31
N GLU A 104 -3.49 1.43 13.38
CA GLU A 104 -2.46 0.45 12.97
C GLU A 104 -1.45 1.04 11.98
N ASP A 105 -1.75 2.19 11.36
CA ASP A 105 -0.91 2.80 10.34
C ASP A 105 -0.02 3.94 10.91
N GLN A 106 1.25 3.95 10.50
CA GLN A 106 2.18 5.05 10.79
C GLN A 106 2.23 6.04 9.63
N VAL A 107 1.96 7.31 9.92
CA VAL A 107 2.10 8.43 8.99
C VAL A 107 3.43 9.14 9.28
N LEU A 108 4.30 9.22 8.29
CA LEU A 108 5.61 9.86 8.38
C LEU A 108 5.59 11.21 7.66
N THR A 109 6.01 12.25 8.36
CA THR A 109 6.31 13.55 7.74
C THR A 109 7.81 13.61 7.47
N VAL A 110 8.20 13.53 6.21
CA VAL A 110 9.61 13.45 5.77
C VAL A 110 9.99 14.71 5.02
N PHE A 111 11.14 15.29 5.33
CA PHE A 111 11.72 16.40 4.58
C PHE A 111 12.77 15.90 3.58
N PHE A 112 12.53 16.15 2.30
CA PHE A 112 13.46 15.90 1.22
C PHE A 112 14.10 17.23 0.78
N PRO A 113 15.45 17.36 0.73
CA PRO A 113 16.10 18.60 0.33
C PRO A 113 15.70 19.10 -1.06
N GLU A 114 15.49 18.19 -2.02
CA GLU A 114 15.17 18.54 -3.40
C GLU A 114 13.69 18.88 -3.63
N VAL A 115 12.79 18.40 -2.77
CA VAL A 115 11.32 18.43 -3.03
C VAL A 115 10.54 19.11 -1.90
N GLY A 116 11.13 19.26 -0.72
CA GLY A 116 10.49 19.80 0.48
C GLY A 116 9.83 18.73 1.36
N THR A 117 8.89 19.16 2.21
CA THR A 117 8.22 18.26 3.18
C THR A 117 7.10 17.46 2.50
N LYS A 118 7.09 16.14 2.68
CA LYS A 118 6.06 15.21 2.21
C LYS A 118 5.49 14.41 3.38
N VAL A 119 4.20 14.14 3.32
CA VAL A 119 3.49 13.26 4.25
C VAL A 119 3.24 11.95 3.54
N VAL A 120 3.68 10.84 4.12
CA VAL A 120 3.60 9.51 3.51
C VAL A 120 3.20 8.46 4.53
N LEU A 121 2.49 7.42 4.09
CA LEU A 121 2.17 6.26 4.93
C LEU A 121 3.35 5.28 4.91
N ALA A 122 3.87 4.91 6.07
CA ALA A 122 5.04 4.04 6.19
C ALA A 122 4.83 2.69 5.49
N ALA A 123 3.64 2.11 5.59
CA ALA A 123 3.30 0.81 5.03
C ALA A 123 3.23 0.79 3.49
N TYR A 124 3.06 1.94 2.84
CA TYR A 124 2.86 2.03 1.38
C TYR A 124 3.98 2.78 0.67
N ALA A 125 4.74 3.59 1.39
CA ALA A 125 5.83 4.34 0.81
C ALA A 125 7.05 3.42 0.64
N PRO A 126 7.66 3.33 -0.56
CA PRO A 126 8.87 2.55 -0.79
C PRO A 126 10.09 3.28 -0.19
N LEU A 127 10.11 3.37 1.13
CA LEU A 127 11.16 3.98 1.93
C LEU A 127 12.16 2.91 2.35
N LYS A 128 13.45 3.22 2.21
CA LYS A 128 14.53 2.40 2.75
C LYS A 128 15.22 3.20 3.84
N LYS A 129 15.39 2.62 5.04
CA LYS A 129 16.20 3.25 6.08
C LYS A 129 17.65 3.29 5.63
N VAL A 130 18.26 4.46 5.71
CA VAL A 130 19.67 4.66 5.37
C VAL A 130 20.39 5.12 6.63
N GLN A 131 21.60 4.61 6.87
CA GLN A 131 22.45 5.17 7.92
C GLN A 131 22.89 6.58 7.52
N GLN A 132 23.10 7.45 8.51
CA GLN A 132 23.60 8.81 8.24
C GLN A 132 24.83 8.76 7.31
N PRO A 133 24.93 9.68 6.32
CA PRO A 133 26.17 9.87 5.61
C PRO A 133 27.30 10.32 6.54
#